data_AF-A0A925C936-F1
#
_entry.id   AF-A0A925C936-F1
#
_cell.length_a   1.000
_cell.length_b   1.000
_cell.length_c   1.000
_cell.angle_alpha   90.00
_cell.angle_beta   90.00
_cell.angle_gamma   90.00
#
_symmetry.space_group_name_H-M   'P 1'
#
loop_
_entity.id
_entity.type
_entity.pdbx_description
1 polymer ?
#
loop_
_entity_poly.entity_id
_entity_poly.type
_entity_poly.pdbx_seq_one_letter_code
_entity_poly.pdbx_strand_id
1 'polypeptide(L)'
;MASFLVGCSPEPDLEARDPGSRLLAIQDAIEQDDRDSVPKLIEMLDNDDGAVRLFAIQALEHFTGSTMGYDFAGTLAERRQAADRWETWYKDGAVMPPPQSAPADVAPGRAGESDSRAGNAAVPIVGEPTR
;
A
#
# COMPACT_ATOMS: atom_id res chain seq x y z
N MET A 1 22.40 -19.37 39.32
CA MET A 1 22.75 -19.33 37.90
C MET A 1 21.44 -19.22 37.13
N ALA A 2 21.06 -18.02 36.72
CA ALA A 2 19.83 -17.78 35.98
C ALA A 2 20.13 -17.96 34.49
N SER A 3 19.50 -18.95 33.88
CA SER A 3 19.59 -19.24 32.46
C SER A 3 19.01 -18.08 31.64
N PHE A 4 19.87 -17.42 30.88
CA PHE A 4 19.44 -16.55 29.79
C PHE A 4 19.03 -17.46 28.63
N LEU A 5 17.74 -17.66 28.46
CA LEU A 5 17.20 -18.07 27.17
C LEU A 5 17.34 -16.86 26.24
N VAL A 6 18.51 -16.75 25.60
CA VAL A 6 18.69 -15.89 24.42
C VAL A 6 17.90 -16.56 23.30
N GLY A 7 16.59 -16.29 23.28
CA GLY A 7 15.81 -16.43 22.07
C GLY A 7 16.34 -15.38 21.11
N CYS A 8 17.00 -15.83 20.04
CA CYS A 8 17.25 -14.98 18.87
C CYS A 8 15.87 -14.76 18.20
N SER A 9 15.04 -13.90 18.80
CA SER A 9 13.96 -13.28 18.05
C SER A 9 14.64 -12.32 17.09
N PRO A 10 14.44 -12.42 15.76
CA PRO A 10 14.89 -11.36 14.89
C PRO A 10 14.23 -10.08 15.39
N GLU A 11 15.03 -9.12 15.85
CA GLU A 11 14.48 -7.82 16.19
C GLU A 11 13.85 -7.26 14.92
N PRO A 12 12.65 -6.68 15.02
CA PRO A 12 12.01 -6.05 13.88
C PRO A 12 12.97 -5.01 13.29
N ASP A 13 13.36 -5.20 12.04
CA ASP A 13 14.32 -4.34 11.36
C ASP A 13 13.75 -3.84 10.03
N LEU A 14 13.67 -2.52 9.90
CA LEU A 14 13.17 -1.85 8.68
C LEU A 14 14.15 -2.03 7.50
N GLU A 15 15.41 -2.36 7.75
CA GLU A 15 16.42 -2.66 6.73
C GLU A 15 16.48 -4.14 6.33
N ALA A 16 15.65 -4.99 6.94
CA ALA A 16 15.79 -6.42 6.79
C ALA A 16 15.60 -6.85 5.32
N ARG A 17 16.49 -7.73 4.86
CA ARG A 17 16.45 -8.25 3.48
C ARG A 17 15.12 -8.95 3.16
N ASP A 18 14.59 -9.66 4.15
CA ASP A 18 13.32 -10.36 4.05
C ASP A 18 12.15 -9.38 4.21
N PRO A 19 11.15 -9.37 3.31
CA PRO A 19 10.00 -8.48 3.41
C PRO A 19 9.16 -8.74 4.67
N GLY A 20 9.02 -9.98 5.13
CA GLY A 20 8.25 -10.29 6.35
C GLY A 20 8.82 -9.62 7.59
N SER A 21 10.15 -9.59 7.71
CA SER A 21 10.85 -8.91 8.81
C SER A 21 10.62 -7.40 8.80
N ARG A 22 10.57 -6.78 7.61
CA ARG A 22 10.22 -5.36 7.46
C ARG A 22 8.78 -5.05 7.82
N LEU A 23 7.84 -5.94 7.48
CA LEU A 23 6.44 -5.79 7.84
C LEU A 23 6.23 -5.83 9.35
N LEU A 24 6.92 -6.76 10.04
CA LEU A 24 6.93 -6.79 11.50
C LEU A 24 7.50 -5.50 12.08
N ALA A 25 8.59 -4.97 11.51
CA ALA A 25 9.18 -3.72 11.95
C ALA A 25 8.28 -2.50 11.78
N ILE A 26 7.53 -2.43 10.68
CA ILE A 26 6.53 -1.38 10.48
C ILE A 26 5.41 -1.50 11.53
N GLN A 27 4.95 -2.71 11.82
CA GLN A 27 3.92 -2.94 12.83
C GLN A 27 4.39 -2.53 14.23
N ASP A 28 5.61 -2.92 14.61
CA ASP A 28 6.21 -2.57 15.90
C ASP A 28 6.38 -1.05 16.05
N ALA A 29 6.77 -0.34 14.97
CA ALA A 29 6.87 1.12 15.00
C ALA A 29 5.50 1.78 15.27
N ILE A 30 4.42 1.26 14.68
CA ILE A 30 3.05 1.73 14.96
C ILE A 30 2.67 1.45 16.41
N GLU A 31 2.91 0.24 16.91
CA GLU A 31 2.56 -0.16 18.28
C GLU A 31 3.29 0.67 19.35
N GLN A 32 4.50 1.12 19.04
CA GLN A 32 5.35 1.91 19.93
C GLN A 32 5.16 3.43 19.78
N ASP A 33 4.30 3.91 18.88
CA ASP A 33 4.24 5.31 18.42
C ASP A 33 5.63 5.87 18.05
N ASP A 34 6.48 5.04 17.42
CA ASP A 34 7.86 5.41 17.11
C ASP A 34 7.92 6.37 15.90
N ARG A 35 7.79 7.65 16.19
CA ARG A 35 7.84 8.72 15.18
C ARG A 35 9.24 8.92 14.59
N ASP A 36 10.28 8.39 15.22
CA ASP A 36 11.64 8.46 14.68
C ASP A 36 11.80 7.53 13.47
N SER A 37 10.89 6.58 13.27
CA SER A 37 10.81 5.72 12.09
C SER A 37 10.27 6.41 10.82
N VAL A 38 9.69 7.62 10.93
CA VAL A 38 9.07 8.33 9.79
C VAL A 38 9.98 8.50 8.56
N PRO A 39 11.26 8.92 8.68
CA PRO A 39 12.16 9.00 7.52
C PRO A 39 12.28 7.68 6.77
N LYS A 40 12.39 6.58 7.51
CA LYS A 40 12.56 5.26 6.93
C LYS A 40 11.30 4.76 6.26
N LEU A 41 10.13 5.04 6.83
CA LEU A 41 8.84 4.75 6.22
C LEU A 41 8.64 5.50 4.91
N ILE A 42 9.14 6.75 4.80
CA ILE A 42 9.12 7.51 3.55
C ILE A 42 9.98 6.82 2.48
N GLU A 43 11.18 6.35 2.82
CA GLU A 43 12.03 5.58 1.88
C GLU A 43 11.34 4.30 1.40
N MET A 44 10.58 3.62 2.29
CA MET A 44 9.86 2.40 1.96
C MET A 44 8.73 2.60 0.94
N LEU A 45 8.28 3.84 0.69
CA LEU A 45 7.29 4.13 -0.34
C LEU A 45 7.82 3.88 -1.77
N ASP A 46 9.14 3.85 -2.00
CA ASP A 46 9.72 3.45 -3.30
C ASP A 46 10.14 1.97 -3.33
N ASN A 47 9.79 1.16 -2.33
CA ASN A 47 10.22 -0.24 -2.29
C ASN A 47 9.64 -1.06 -3.44
N ASP A 48 10.38 -2.05 -3.95
CA ASP A 48 9.90 -2.95 -5.02
C ASP A 48 8.74 -3.85 -4.55
N ASP A 49 8.70 -4.20 -3.26
CA ASP A 49 7.66 -5.04 -2.68
C ASP A 49 6.37 -4.24 -2.40
N GLY A 50 5.26 -4.68 -2.99
CA GLY A 50 3.97 -4.00 -2.86
C GLY A 50 3.38 -4.05 -1.44
N ALA A 51 3.65 -5.11 -0.68
CA ALA A 51 3.20 -5.19 0.71
C ALA A 51 3.96 -4.18 1.58
N VAL A 52 5.28 -4.06 1.39
CA VAL A 52 6.09 -3.08 2.14
C VAL A 52 5.57 -1.66 1.89
N ARG A 53 5.26 -1.30 0.63
CA ARG A 53 4.69 0.02 0.30
C ARG A 53 3.34 0.28 0.97
N LEU A 54 2.46 -0.72 0.95
CA LEU A 54 1.14 -0.63 1.57
C LEU A 54 1.24 -0.42 3.09
N PHE A 55 2.10 -1.16 3.76
CA PHE A 55 2.28 -1.03 5.20
C PHE A 55 2.97 0.29 5.57
N ALA A 56 3.95 0.73 4.77
CA ALA A 56 4.60 2.01 4.98
C ALA A 56 3.61 3.19 4.90
N ILE A 57 2.71 3.21 3.91
CA ILE A 57 1.72 4.28 3.82
C ILE A 57 0.68 4.23 4.95
N GLN A 58 0.31 3.04 5.43
CA GLN A 58 -0.58 2.91 6.59
C GLN A 58 0.09 3.41 7.88
N ALA A 59 1.38 3.15 8.08
CA ALA A 59 2.13 3.68 9.21
C ALA A 59 2.24 5.21 9.15
N LEU A 60 2.53 5.76 7.97
CA LEU A 60 2.57 7.22 7.78
C LEU A 60 1.19 7.86 8.00
N GLU A 61 0.10 7.23 7.55
CA GLU A 61 -1.26 7.67 7.84
C GLU A 61 -1.56 7.61 9.34
N HIS A 62 -1.08 6.58 10.05
CA HIS A 62 -1.23 6.49 11.49
C HIS A 62 -0.57 7.68 12.22
N PHE A 63 0.67 8.01 11.86
CA PHE A 63 1.41 9.09 12.53
C PHE A 63 0.96 10.49 12.13
N THR A 64 0.48 10.67 10.90
CA THR A 64 0.26 11.99 10.31
C THR A 64 -1.19 12.29 9.95
N GLY A 65 -2.06 11.29 9.94
CA GLY A 65 -3.45 11.39 9.52
C GLY A 65 -3.66 11.61 8.01
N SER A 66 -2.63 11.42 7.17
CA SER A 66 -2.70 11.69 5.73
C SER A 66 -1.88 10.67 4.94
N THR A 67 -2.36 10.31 3.75
CA THR A 67 -1.60 9.53 2.77
C THR A 67 -0.97 10.39 1.66
N MET A 68 -1.19 11.72 1.65
CA MET A 68 -0.74 12.65 0.58
C MET A 68 -1.03 12.19 -0.87
N GLY A 69 -2.12 11.47 -1.07
CA GLY A 69 -2.56 10.90 -2.35
C GLY A 69 -1.64 9.79 -2.85
N TYR A 70 -0.91 9.12 -1.97
CA TYR A 70 -0.02 8.03 -2.33
C TYR A 70 -0.83 6.79 -2.75
N ASP A 71 -0.57 6.28 -3.95
CA ASP A 71 -1.11 5.03 -4.46
C ASP A 71 -0.01 3.95 -4.48
N PHE A 72 -0.11 2.96 -3.61
CA PHE A 72 0.86 1.86 -3.50
C PHE A 72 0.86 0.92 -4.73
N ALA A 73 -0.23 0.90 -5.49
CA ALA A 73 -0.40 0.11 -6.72
C ALA A 73 -0.06 0.92 -7.99
N GLY A 74 0.22 2.22 -7.85
CA GLY A 74 0.58 3.10 -8.94
C GLY A 74 1.87 2.71 -9.66
N THR A 75 2.09 3.32 -10.82
CA THR A 75 3.33 3.13 -11.59
C THR A 75 4.55 3.58 -10.79
N LEU A 76 5.73 3.10 -11.16
CA LEU A 76 6.98 3.53 -10.52
C LEU A 76 7.16 5.06 -10.51
N ALA A 77 6.77 5.73 -11.61
CA ALA A 77 6.87 7.18 -11.72
C ALA A 77 5.93 7.90 -10.75
N GLU A 78 4.67 7.46 -10.63
CA GLU A 78 3.69 8.02 -9.70
C GLU A 78 4.12 7.80 -8.25
N ARG A 79 4.62 6.60 -7.92
CA ARG A 79 5.12 6.26 -6.59
C ARG A 79 6.31 7.12 -6.18
N ARG A 80 7.29 7.29 -7.07
CA ARG A 80 8.45 8.16 -6.82
C ARG A 80 8.05 9.61 -6.63
N GLN A 81 7.21 10.14 -7.51
CA GLN A 81 6.72 11.51 -7.36
C GLN A 81 5.98 11.70 -6.03
N ALA A 82 5.26 10.69 -5.55
CA ALA A 82 4.60 10.75 -4.26
C ALA A 82 5.58 10.64 -3.08
N ALA A 83 6.59 9.77 -3.18
CA ALA A 83 7.67 9.69 -2.18
C ALA A 83 8.47 11.00 -2.08
N ASP A 84 8.73 11.69 -3.20
CA ASP A 84 9.39 13.00 -3.21
C ASP A 84 8.57 14.07 -2.48
N ARG A 85 7.22 14.02 -2.58
CA ARG A 85 6.34 14.92 -1.81
C ARG A 85 6.46 14.68 -0.31
N TRP A 86 6.50 13.40 0.10
CA TRP A 86 6.70 13.00 1.48
C TRP A 86 8.06 13.46 2.02
N GLU A 87 9.12 13.27 1.24
CA GLU A 87 10.48 13.69 1.62
C GLU A 87 10.58 15.21 1.77
N THR A 88 9.99 15.96 0.84
CA THR A 88 9.93 17.43 0.89
C THR A 88 9.19 17.90 2.14
N TRP A 89 8.01 17.33 2.40
CA TRP A 89 7.22 17.66 3.58
C TRP A 89 7.99 17.41 4.89
N TYR A 90 8.68 16.27 4.98
CA TYR A 90 9.45 15.92 6.18
C TYR A 90 10.62 16.90 6.39
N LYS A 91 11.34 17.26 5.32
CA LYS A 91 12.46 18.23 5.36
C LYS A 91 12.00 19.64 5.72
N ASP A 92 10.82 20.04 5.29
CA ASP A 92 10.26 21.38 5.56
C ASP A 92 9.79 21.54 7.03
N GLY A 93 9.78 20.46 7.83
CA GLY A 93 9.39 20.51 9.23
C GLY A 93 7.92 20.87 9.46
N ALA A 94 7.07 20.63 8.46
CA ALA A 94 5.65 20.94 8.55
C ALA A 94 4.97 20.08 9.63
N VAL A 95 4.25 20.73 10.54
CA VAL A 95 3.62 20.10 11.73
C VAL A 95 2.64 18.98 11.38
N MET A 96 2.03 19.03 10.18
CA MET A 96 1.16 17.98 9.66
C MET A 96 1.09 18.10 8.13
N PRO A 97 1.04 16.99 7.38
CA PRO A 97 0.70 17.06 5.96
C PRO A 97 -0.66 17.74 5.81
N PRO A 98 -0.93 18.44 4.70
CA PRO A 98 -2.28 18.87 4.42
C PRO A 98 -3.21 17.63 4.49
N PRO A 99 -4.27 17.66 5.31
CA PRO A 99 -5.24 16.59 5.34
C PRO A 99 -5.84 16.48 3.96
N GLN A 100 -5.90 15.27 3.44
CA GLN A 100 -6.43 15.01 2.12
C GLN A 100 -7.92 15.33 2.16
N SER A 101 -8.37 16.27 1.31
CA SER A 101 -9.78 16.25 0.92
C SER A 101 -10.04 14.86 0.34
N ALA A 102 -11.02 14.15 0.90
CA ALA A 102 -11.44 12.82 0.48
C ALA A 102 -11.42 12.66 -1.05
N PRO A 103 -11.04 11.49 -1.60
CA PRO A 103 -10.86 11.32 -3.04
C PRO A 103 -12.12 11.74 -3.79
N ALA A 104 -11.97 12.70 -4.71
CA ALA A 104 -13.02 13.10 -5.65
C ALA A 104 -13.32 12.01 -6.72
N ASP A 105 -12.64 10.86 -6.66
CA ASP A 105 -12.81 9.77 -7.62
C ASP A 105 -12.50 8.41 -6.97
N VAL A 106 -13.40 7.93 -6.11
CA VAL A 106 -13.58 6.48 -5.98
C VAL A 106 -14.39 6.06 -7.21
N ALA A 107 -13.72 5.86 -8.35
CA ALA A 107 -14.35 5.20 -9.48
C ALA A 107 -14.71 3.76 -9.08
N PRO A 108 -16.00 3.37 -9.04
CA PRO A 108 -16.35 1.97 -8.88
C PRO A 108 -16.18 1.32 -10.25
N GLY A 109 -15.10 0.57 -10.48
CA GLY A 109 -15.03 -0.24 -11.70
C GLY A 109 -13.67 -0.74 -12.13
N ARG A 110 -13.19 -1.81 -11.49
CA ARG A 110 -12.52 -2.92 -12.17
C ARG A 110 -12.71 -4.20 -11.36
N ALA A 111 -13.93 -4.70 -11.36
CA ALA A 111 -14.22 -6.09 -11.08
C ALA A 111 -14.89 -6.67 -12.33
N GLY A 112 -14.27 -7.69 -12.92
CA GLY A 112 -14.95 -8.58 -13.87
C GLY A 112 -14.51 -8.52 -15.33
N GLU A 113 -13.21 -8.67 -15.62
CA GLU A 113 -12.81 -9.33 -16.87
C GLU A 113 -12.40 -10.76 -16.54
N SER A 114 -13.34 -11.69 -16.71
CA SER A 114 -13.13 -13.12 -16.98
C SER A 114 -14.49 -13.82 -17.06
N ASP A 115 -15.14 -13.79 -18.22
CA ASP A 115 -15.91 -14.95 -18.65
C ASP A 115 -15.69 -15.17 -20.14
N SER A 116 -14.82 -16.15 -20.42
CA SER A 116 -14.63 -16.75 -21.72
C SER A 116 -14.33 -18.22 -21.48
N ARG A 117 -15.37 -19.05 -21.27
CA ARG A 117 -15.35 -20.42 -21.81
C ARG A 117 -16.74 -21.09 -21.84
N ALA A 118 -17.20 -21.27 -23.08
CA ALA A 118 -17.91 -22.45 -23.61
C ALA A 118 -19.39 -22.67 -23.24
N GLY A 119 -20.24 -22.63 -24.28
CA GLY A 119 -21.60 -23.15 -24.24
C GLY A 119 -22.31 -23.05 -25.59
N ASN A 120 -21.73 -23.65 -26.63
CA ASN A 120 -22.37 -23.87 -27.92
C ASN A 120 -23.67 -24.66 -27.74
N ALA A 121 -24.83 -24.13 -28.17
CA ALA A 121 -25.81 -24.84 -29.00
C ALA A 121 -27.09 -24.03 -29.27
N ALA A 122 -27.61 -24.25 -30.48
CA ALA A 122 -29.01 -24.16 -30.93
C ALA A 122 -29.46 -22.88 -31.67
N VAL A 123 -29.29 -22.93 -32.99
CA VAL A 123 -30.19 -22.35 -34.00
C VAL A 123 -31.49 -23.17 -34.00
N PRO A 124 -32.70 -22.56 -34.01
CA PRO A 124 -33.60 -22.74 -35.16
C PRO A 124 -34.50 -21.51 -35.49
N ILE A 125 -34.59 -21.08 -36.75
CA ILE A 125 -35.59 -21.41 -37.80
C ILE A 125 -36.77 -20.40 -37.90
N VAL A 126 -36.82 -19.77 -39.08
CA VAL A 126 -37.87 -19.04 -39.85
C VAL A 126 -39.32 -18.94 -39.34
N GLY A 127 -39.96 -17.79 -39.60
CA GLY A 127 -41.41 -17.70 -39.79
C GLY A 127 -42.03 -16.30 -39.62
N GLU A 128 -41.94 -15.43 -40.62
CA GLU A 128 -42.85 -14.28 -40.76
C GLU A 128 -44.26 -14.75 -41.15
N PRO A 129 -45.35 -14.19 -40.57
CA PRO A 129 -46.66 -14.26 -41.19
C PRO A 129 -47.01 -12.94 -41.88
N THR A 130 -46.91 -12.93 -43.21
CA THR A 130 -47.61 -11.95 -44.05
C THR A 130 -48.93 -12.56 -44.49
N ARG A 131 -50.06 -12.14 -43.89
CA ARG A 131 -51.34 -12.01 -44.59
C ARG A 131 -52.36 -11.17 -43.83
#